data_AF-A0A660KY29-F1
#
_entry.id   AF-A0A660KY29-F1
#
_cell.length_a   1.000
_cell.length_b   1.000
_cell.length_c   1.000
_cell.angle_alpha   90.00
_cell.angle_beta   90.00
_cell.angle_gamma   90.00
#
_symmetry.space_group_name_H-M   'P 1'
#
loop_
_entity.id
_entity.type
_entity.pdbx_description
1 polymer ?
#
loop_
_entity_poly.entity_id
_entity_poly.type
_entity_poly.pdbx_seq_one_letter_code
_entity_poly.pdbx_strand_id
1 'polypeptide(L)'
;MPSASHPRVALAIHGAAAAALVPAFVWLAPPSRWDQPVLLLVLLALAVIADVTEIKLPSGLSFDAALELVLIALVLLGPLPAFLVAVVPIVIGGLIRGETIVRQGNLANVAAFGWEALAGAAVLSLAGVSAATLGVEALPWVLVTGMVMFVVQVSVGPALYIPLFLGHPWSAVPRIVADPVPATVVMVTLAAVTTALYPPLGILALAMFALIAVLPQTALMLAARTRPVAALEPLVATRRYSHALALHLGLDRAERRHLARVTELAFARRAEAGDPIAYARQTLRDPSRASWEAGHVGEWWNGGGGPAGLRGAVTPIASRIVAVADTWSALTAKGGPELSHADALVELENAAGTRFDPRVVQAAYAVVAEECVSPSEPAPVPRLHALRVPAPLRRALAAG
;
A
#
# COMPACT_ATOMS: atom_id res chain seq x y z
N MET A 1 18.54 24.56 -1.60
CA MET A 1 17.49 25.46 -1.06
C MET A 1 16.16 24.94 -1.55
N PRO A 2 15.19 24.59 -0.69
CA PRO A 2 13.85 24.25 -1.15
C PRO A 2 13.22 25.52 -1.71
N SER A 3 12.71 25.50 -2.95
CA SER A 3 11.98 26.63 -3.52
C SER A 3 10.74 26.89 -2.68
N ALA A 4 10.49 28.16 -2.34
CA ALA A 4 9.29 28.58 -1.63
C ALA A 4 8.03 28.07 -2.36
N SER A 5 7.19 27.31 -1.65
CA SER A 5 5.88 26.91 -2.17
C SER A 5 5.03 28.16 -2.41
N HIS A 6 4.29 28.19 -3.53
CA HIS A 6 3.41 29.31 -3.90
C HIS A 6 1.94 28.86 -3.87
N PRO A 7 1.39 28.51 -2.68
CA PRO A 7 0.07 27.88 -2.57
C PRO A 7 -1.06 28.74 -3.12
N ARG A 8 -0.92 30.08 -3.05
CA ARG A 8 -1.91 31.02 -3.61
C ARG A 8 -1.95 31.02 -5.14
N VAL A 9 -0.79 30.96 -5.78
CA VAL A 9 -0.67 30.91 -7.25
C VAL A 9 -1.23 29.57 -7.75
N ALA A 10 -0.87 28.49 -7.08
CA ALA A 10 -1.32 27.16 -7.41
C ALA A 10 -2.85 27.01 -7.25
N LEU A 11 -3.42 27.56 -6.16
CA LEU A 11 -4.86 27.60 -5.94
C LEU A 11 -5.59 28.41 -7.02
N ALA A 12 -5.03 29.56 -7.42
CA ALA A 12 -5.60 30.38 -8.49
C ALA A 12 -5.61 29.65 -9.83
N ILE A 13 -4.52 28.95 -10.18
CA ILE A 13 -4.41 28.18 -11.43
C ILE A 13 -5.44 27.05 -11.46
N HIS A 14 -5.47 26.18 -10.45
CA HIS A 14 -6.40 25.04 -10.43
C HIS A 14 -7.85 25.48 -10.22
N GLY A 15 -8.08 26.56 -9.45
CA GLY A 15 -9.42 27.15 -9.30
C GLY A 15 -9.96 27.74 -10.60
N ALA A 16 -9.12 28.44 -11.36
CA ALA A 16 -9.50 28.92 -12.69
C ALA A 16 -9.74 27.76 -13.66
N ALA A 17 -8.87 26.74 -13.65
CA ALA A 17 -9.02 25.56 -14.49
C ALA A 17 -10.31 24.78 -14.16
N ALA A 18 -10.66 24.62 -12.89
CA ALA A 18 -11.90 23.98 -12.45
C ALA A 18 -13.14 24.83 -12.79
N ALA A 19 -13.08 26.15 -12.58
CA ALA A 19 -14.18 27.05 -12.92
C ALA A 19 -14.47 27.06 -14.43
N ALA A 20 -13.43 26.96 -15.26
CA ALA A 20 -13.54 26.89 -16.71
C ALA A 20 -14.17 25.58 -17.22
N LEU A 21 -14.27 24.53 -16.39
CA LEU A 21 -14.94 23.29 -16.78
C LEU A 21 -16.43 23.52 -17.09
N VAL A 22 -17.12 24.38 -16.34
CA VAL A 22 -18.56 24.62 -16.56
C VAL A 22 -18.84 25.10 -17.99
N PRO A 23 -18.26 26.23 -18.47
CA PRO A 23 -18.45 26.65 -19.85
C PRO A 23 -17.85 25.64 -20.86
N ALA A 24 -16.74 24.97 -20.53
CA ALA A 24 -16.14 23.99 -21.43
C ALA A 24 -17.06 22.76 -21.65
N PHE A 25 -17.71 22.23 -20.62
CA PHE A 25 -18.69 21.16 -20.77
C PHE A 25 -19.94 21.62 -21.51
N VAL A 26 -20.35 22.88 -21.37
CA VAL A 26 -21.51 23.42 -22.08
C VAL A 26 -21.23 23.60 -23.58
N TRP A 27 -20.02 24.02 -23.95
CA TRP A 27 -19.72 24.39 -25.35
C TRP A 27 -18.89 23.37 -26.12
N LEU A 28 -18.06 22.57 -25.46
CA LEU A 28 -17.11 21.66 -26.11
C LEU A 28 -17.48 20.18 -25.96
N ALA A 29 -18.25 19.82 -24.94
CA ALA A 29 -18.56 18.41 -24.70
C ALA A 29 -19.57 17.88 -25.73
N PRO A 30 -19.27 16.78 -26.44
CA PRO A 30 -20.29 16.09 -27.20
C PRO A 30 -21.41 15.55 -26.29
N PRO A 31 -22.61 15.29 -26.84
CA PRO A 31 -23.72 14.75 -26.07
C PRO A 31 -23.34 13.46 -25.34
N SER A 32 -23.67 13.40 -24.06
CA SER A 32 -23.52 12.18 -23.26
C SER A 32 -24.78 11.32 -23.34
N ARG A 33 -24.57 10.01 -23.21
CA ARG A 33 -25.61 8.99 -23.22
C ARG A 33 -26.04 8.65 -21.80
N TRP A 34 -27.36 8.63 -21.59
CA TRP A 34 -27.99 8.36 -20.30
C TRP A 34 -28.95 7.17 -20.35
N ASP A 35 -29.02 6.50 -21.51
CA ASP A 35 -29.91 5.36 -21.76
C ASP A 35 -29.45 4.05 -21.07
N GLN A 36 -28.25 4.02 -20.50
CA GLN A 36 -27.68 2.86 -19.81
C GLN A 36 -27.34 3.18 -18.34
N PRO A 37 -28.34 3.46 -17.48
CA PRO A 37 -28.09 3.82 -16.08
C PRO A 37 -27.41 2.70 -15.29
N VAL A 38 -27.69 1.44 -15.61
CA VAL A 38 -27.04 0.29 -14.96
C VAL A 38 -25.53 0.27 -15.25
N LEU A 39 -25.12 0.56 -16.48
CA LEU A 39 -23.69 0.66 -16.85
C LEU A 39 -23.00 1.74 -16.02
N LEU A 40 -23.60 2.92 -15.93
CA LEU A 40 -23.06 4.03 -15.13
C LEU A 40 -22.92 3.64 -13.66
N LEU A 41 -23.94 3.02 -13.06
CA LEU A 41 -23.89 2.56 -11.67
C LEU A 41 -22.78 1.53 -11.43
N VAL A 42 -22.57 0.59 -12.37
CA VAL A 42 -21.49 -0.39 -12.29
C VAL A 42 -20.13 0.30 -12.35
N LEU A 43 -19.92 1.23 -13.28
CA LEU A 43 -18.67 1.97 -13.41
C LEU A 43 -18.38 2.84 -12.18
N LEU A 44 -19.40 3.51 -11.63
CA LEU A 44 -19.29 4.25 -10.37
C LEU A 44 -18.90 3.35 -9.20
N ALA A 45 -19.55 2.18 -9.07
CA ALA A 45 -19.22 1.23 -8.02
C ALA A 45 -17.78 0.71 -8.16
N LEU A 46 -17.35 0.36 -9.37
CA LEU A 46 -15.97 -0.07 -9.63
C LEU A 46 -14.96 1.05 -9.34
N ALA A 47 -15.28 2.30 -9.67
CA ALA A 47 -14.40 3.44 -9.43
C ALA A 47 -14.26 3.76 -7.93
N VAL A 48 -15.36 3.66 -7.17
CA VAL A 48 -15.32 3.78 -5.70
C VAL A 48 -14.48 2.65 -5.09
N ILE A 49 -14.63 1.40 -5.58
CA ILE A 49 -13.81 0.28 -5.13
C ILE A 49 -12.34 0.53 -5.46
N ALA A 50 -12.02 0.99 -6.68
CA ALA A 50 -10.66 1.28 -7.11
C ALA A 50 -10.00 2.38 -6.25
N ASP A 51 -10.72 3.46 -5.92
CA ASP A 51 -10.24 4.55 -5.03
C ASP A 51 -9.98 4.04 -3.60
N VAL A 52 -10.95 3.33 -3.01
CA VAL A 52 -10.83 2.80 -1.63
C VAL A 52 -9.74 1.74 -1.51
N THR A 53 -9.35 1.12 -2.63
CA THR A 53 -8.33 0.07 -2.67
C THR A 53 -7.05 0.53 -3.35
N GLU A 54 -6.84 1.85 -3.52
CA GLU A 54 -5.63 2.40 -4.13
C GLU A 54 -4.37 1.92 -3.41
N ILE A 55 -3.32 1.65 -4.17
CA ILE A 55 -2.01 1.29 -3.59
C ILE A 55 -1.08 2.48 -3.79
N LYS A 56 -0.75 3.16 -2.69
CA LYS A 56 0.22 4.25 -2.70
C LYS A 56 1.62 3.70 -2.85
N LEU A 57 2.33 4.05 -3.92
CA LEU A 57 3.71 3.65 -4.14
C LEU A 57 4.69 4.54 -3.35
N PRO A 58 5.92 4.07 -3.06
CA PRO A 58 6.93 4.87 -2.35
C PRO A 58 7.33 6.18 -3.06
N SER A 59 7.02 6.30 -4.35
CA SER A 59 7.20 7.51 -5.15
C SER A 59 6.16 8.61 -4.84
N GLY A 60 5.11 8.29 -4.07
CA GLY A 60 3.97 9.17 -3.82
C GLY A 60 2.86 9.12 -4.87
N LEU A 61 2.98 8.23 -5.88
CA LEU A 61 1.96 7.97 -6.88
C LEU A 61 1.05 6.81 -6.45
N SER A 62 -0.23 6.87 -6.79
CA SER A 62 -1.17 5.76 -6.60
C SER A 62 -1.15 4.83 -7.83
N PHE A 63 -1.21 3.52 -7.58
CA PHE A 63 -1.54 2.51 -8.59
C PHE A 63 -3.00 2.14 -8.42
N ASP A 64 -3.84 2.58 -9.35
CA ASP A 64 -5.28 2.30 -9.40
C ASP A 64 -5.77 2.12 -10.85
N ALA A 65 -7.05 1.76 -11.01
CA ALA A 65 -7.72 1.60 -12.30
C ALA A 65 -8.66 2.78 -12.64
N ALA A 66 -8.47 3.95 -12.01
CA ALA A 66 -9.42 5.06 -12.12
C ALA A 66 -9.45 5.64 -13.53
N LEU A 67 -8.29 5.94 -14.12
CA LEU A 67 -8.17 6.46 -15.48
C LEU A 67 -8.86 5.53 -16.50
N GLU A 68 -8.69 4.22 -16.34
CA GLU A 68 -9.25 3.21 -17.23
C GLU A 68 -10.77 3.15 -17.12
N LEU A 69 -11.32 3.26 -15.91
CA LEU A 69 -12.76 3.32 -15.69
C LEU A 69 -13.36 4.60 -16.29
N VAL A 70 -12.65 5.73 -16.20
CA VAL A 70 -13.04 6.99 -16.85
C VAL A 70 -12.98 6.85 -18.38
N LEU A 71 -11.95 6.21 -18.94
CA LEU A 71 -11.85 5.95 -20.37
C LEU A 71 -13.00 5.06 -20.88
N ILE A 72 -13.31 3.98 -20.15
CA ILE A 72 -14.45 3.11 -20.48
C ILE A 72 -15.76 3.89 -20.43
N ALA A 73 -15.97 4.69 -19.38
CA ALA A 73 -17.14 5.55 -19.25
C ALA A 73 -17.23 6.57 -20.40
N LEU A 74 -16.12 7.19 -20.77
CA LEU A 74 -16.05 8.18 -21.84
C LEU A 74 -16.46 7.57 -23.18
N VAL A 75 -15.93 6.40 -23.51
CA VAL A 75 -16.20 5.72 -24.78
C VAL A 75 -17.64 5.23 -24.87
N LEU A 76 -18.19 4.69 -23.77
CA LEU A 76 -19.52 4.07 -23.78
C LEU A 76 -20.67 5.06 -23.49
N LEU A 77 -20.42 6.05 -22.65
CA LEU A 77 -21.44 6.95 -22.10
C LEU A 77 -21.17 8.44 -22.39
N GLY A 78 -19.97 8.81 -22.80
CA GLY A 78 -19.60 10.20 -23.10
C GLY A 78 -18.98 10.96 -21.91
N PRO A 79 -18.64 12.24 -22.13
CA PRO A 79 -17.74 13.00 -21.24
C PRO A 79 -18.32 13.30 -19.86
N LEU A 80 -19.63 13.56 -19.75
CA LEU A 80 -20.22 13.92 -18.45
C LEU A 80 -20.32 12.71 -17.50
N PRO A 81 -20.80 11.53 -17.94
CA PRO A 81 -20.68 10.29 -17.17
C PRO A 81 -19.25 9.93 -16.80
N ALA A 82 -18.28 10.12 -17.70
CA ALA A 82 -16.86 9.89 -17.42
C ALA A 82 -16.34 10.79 -16.29
N PHE A 83 -16.68 12.08 -16.34
CA PHE A 83 -16.35 13.02 -15.28
C PHE A 83 -16.98 12.64 -13.93
N LEU A 84 -18.22 12.16 -13.92
CA LEU A 84 -18.86 11.65 -12.70
C LEU A 84 -18.14 10.42 -12.14
N VAL A 85 -17.73 9.49 -13.00
CA VAL A 85 -16.94 8.31 -12.62
C VAL A 85 -15.62 8.70 -11.97
N ALA A 86 -15.02 9.82 -12.38
CA ALA A 86 -13.78 10.33 -11.77
C ALA A 86 -14.01 11.06 -10.43
N VAL A 87 -15.07 11.86 -10.30
CA VAL A 87 -15.27 12.75 -9.14
C VAL A 87 -16.03 12.10 -7.98
N VAL A 88 -16.99 11.22 -8.26
CA VAL A 88 -17.80 10.56 -7.22
C VAL A 88 -16.95 9.76 -6.21
N PRO A 89 -15.91 9.00 -6.62
CA PRO A 89 -15.02 8.32 -5.70
C PRO A 89 -14.35 9.26 -4.69
N ILE A 90 -13.92 10.47 -5.10
CA ILE A 90 -13.33 11.46 -4.19
C ILE A 90 -14.32 11.84 -3.08
N VAL A 91 -15.58 12.08 -3.44
CA VAL A 91 -16.63 12.46 -2.49
C VAL A 91 -16.92 11.33 -1.52
N ILE A 92 -17.13 10.11 -2.05
CA ILE A 92 -17.46 8.94 -1.23
C ILE A 92 -16.28 8.54 -0.34
N GLY A 93 -15.06 8.50 -0.90
CA GLY A 93 -13.84 8.23 -0.16
C GLY A 93 -13.61 9.26 0.95
N GLY A 94 -13.83 10.55 0.68
CA GLY A 94 -13.77 11.61 1.68
C GLY A 94 -14.78 11.43 2.82
N LEU A 95 -16.03 11.06 2.50
CA LEU A 95 -17.06 10.76 3.50
C LEU A 95 -16.71 9.54 4.36
N ILE A 96 -16.22 8.47 3.74
CA ILE A 96 -15.80 7.24 4.43
C ILE A 96 -14.63 7.53 5.39
N ARG A 97 -13.65 8.33 4.95
CA ARG A 97 -12.44 8.66 5.72
C ARG A 97 -12.63 9.82 6.71
N GLY A 98 -13.81 10.46 6.74
CA GLY A 98 -14.07 11.63 7.57
C GLY A 98 -13.22 12.86 7.19
N GLU A 99 -12.83 12.96 5.92
CA GLU A 99 -11.94 14.01 5.42
C GLU A 99 -12.72 15.22 4.91
N THR A 100 -12.11 16.41 5.00
CA THR A 100 -12.68 17.60 4.37
C THR A 100 -12.61 17.45 2.84
N ILE A 101 -13.77 17.43 2.19
CA ILE A 101 -13.88 17.23 0.73
C ILE A 101 -13.29 18.43 -0.03
N VAL A 102 -13.47 19.65 0.48
CA VAL A 102 -12.95 20.87 -0.14
C VAL A 102 -11.51 21.08 0.33
N ARG A 103 -10.57 20.39 -0.33
CA ARG A 103 -9.13 20.54 -0.16
C ARG A 103 -8.48 20.96 -1.48
N GLN A 104 -7.31 21.59 -1.39
CA GLN A 104 -6.59 22.11 -2.56
C GLN A 104 -6.20 21.01 -3.56
N GLY A 105 -5.82 19.82 -3.07
CA GLY A 105 -5.55 18.65 -3.93
C GLY A 105 -6.78 18.16 -4.68
N ASN A 106 -7.95 18.16 -4.03
CA ASN A 106 -9.20 17.75 -4.68
C ASN A 106 -9.61 18.72 -5.79
N LEU A 107 -9.33 20.02 -5.63
CA LEU A 107 -9.55 21.00 -6.69
C LEU A 107 -8.67 20.74 -7.92
N ALA A 108 -7.40 20.36 -7.70
CA ALA A 108 -6.50 19.97 -8.78
C ALA A 108 -6.98 18.69 -9.49
N ASN A 109 -7.44 17.69 -8.73
CA ASN A 109 -8.01 16.46 -9.28
C ASN A 109 -9.28 16.74 -10.10
N VAL A 110 -10.22 17.54 -9.58
CA VAL A 110 -11.43 17.93 -10.32
C VAL A 110 -11.09 18.64 -11.62
N ALA A 111 -10.13 19.57 -11.60
CA ALA A 111 -9.65 20.23 -12.82
C ALA A 111 -9.07 19.20 -13.81
N ALA A 112 -8.15 18.35 -13.36
CA ALA A 112 -7.52 17.33 -14.20
C ALA A 112 -8.55 16.38 -14.83
N PHE A 113 -9.47 15.83 -14.04
CA PHE A 113 -10.51 14.90 -14.47
C PHE A 113 -11.52 15.51 -15.45
N GLY A 114 -11.86 16.79 -15.27
CA GLY A 114 -12.74 17.48 -16.21
C GLY A 114 -12.06 17.70 -17.56
N TRP A 115 -10.80 18.17 -17.54
CA TRP A 115 -10.06 18.48 -18.76
C TRP A 115 -9.63 17.22 -19.52
N GLU A 116 -9.27 16.14 -18.84
CA GLU A 116 -8.94 14.86 -19.50
C GLU A 116 -10.18 14.28 -20.20
N ALA A 117 -11.37 14.34 -19.57
CA ALA A 117 -12.60 13.82 -20.15
C ALA A 117 -12.99 14.59 -21.41
N LEU A 118 -12.86 15.92 -21.39
CA LEU A 118 -13.09 16.77 -22.57
C LEU A 118 -12.06 16.53 -23.67
N ALA A 119 -10.77 16.41 -23.32
CA ALA A 119 -9.72 16.13 -24.29
C ALA A 119 -9.90 14.77 -24.96
N GLY A 120 -10.23 13.74 -24.18
CA GLY A 120 -10.54 12.42 -24.72
C GLY A 120 -11.79 12.44 -25.61
N ALA A 121 -12.85 13.16 -25.21
CA ALA A 121 -14.05 13.31 -26.02
C ALA A 121 -13.76 13.99 -27.37
N ALA A 122 -12.85 14.97 -27.39
CA ALA A 122 -12.41 15.62 -28.61
C ALA A 122 -11.68 14.66 -29.56
N VAL A 123 -10.78 13.81 -29.03
CA VAL A 123 -10.09 12.77 -29.81
C VAL A 123 -11.08 11.81 -30.45
N LEU A 124 -12.03 11.29 -29.67
CA LEU A 124 -13.03 10.35 -30.17
C LEU A 124 -13.94 11.01 -31.24
N SER A 125 -14.33 12.27 -31.01
CA SER A 125 -15.15 13.02 -31.97
C SER A 125 -14.43 13.27 -33.29
N LEU A 126 -13.14 13.65 -33.24
CA LEU A 126 -12.30 13.84 -34.43
C LEU A 126 -12.08 12.53 -35.19
N ALA A 127 -12.00 11.42 -34.48
CA ALA A 127 -11.88 10.09 -35.05
C ALA A 127 -13.20 9.52 -35.59
N GLY A 128 -14.34 10.20 -35.36
CA GLY A 128 -15.67 9.69 -35.68
C GLY A 128 -16.05 8.44 -34.87
N VAL A 129 -15.37 8.19 -33.76
CA VAL A 129 -15.64 7.03 -32.90
C VAL A 129 -16.80 7.34 -31.99
N SER A 130 -17.86 6.53 -32.10
CA SER A 130 -19.02 6.57 -31.23
C SER A 130 -19.37 5.17 -30.77
N ALA A 131 -20.29 5.07 -29.80
CA ALA A 131 -20.75 3.78 -29.35
C ALA A 131 -21.43 2.93 -30.44
N ALA A 132 -21.91 3.54 -31.52
CA ALA A 132 -22.48 2.83 -32.68
C ALA A 132 -21.39 2.25 -33.61
N THR A 133 -20.18 2.79 -33.57
CA THR A 133 -19.03 2.37 -34.40
C THR A 133 -18.00 1.61 -33.58
N LEU A 134 -18.36 1.15 -32.38
CA LEU A 134 -17.47 0.41 -31.50
C LEU A 134 -17.15 -0.98 -32.07
N GLY A 135 -15.86 -1.23 -32.28
CA GLY A 135 -15.32 -2.48 -32.79
C GLY A 135 -13.79 -2.43 -32.80
N VAL A 136 -13.16 -3.44 -33.41
CA VAL A 136 -11.68 -3.56 -33.46
C VAL A 136 -11.03 -2.38 -34.18
N GLU A 137 -11.73 -1.75 -35.13
CA GLU A 137 -11.23 -0.58 -35.87
C GLU A 137 -11.12 0.69 -35.00
N ALA A 138 -11.91 0.78 -33.93
CA ALA A 138 -11.86 1.91 -33.00
C ALA A 138 -10.70 1.79 -32.00
N LEU A 139 -10.08 0.61 -31.86
CA LEU A 139 -9.07 0.33 -30.83
C LEU A 139 -7.88 1.32 -30.85
N PRO A 140 -7.25 1.64 -31.99
CA PRO A 140 -6.16 2.61 -32.04
C PRO A 140 -6.58 3.98 -31.51
N TRP A 141 -7.80 4.41 -31.80
CA TRP A 141 -8.33 5.69 -31.33
C TRP A 141 -8.64 5.69 -29.85
N VAL A 142 -9.16 4.59 -29.30
CA VAL A 142 -9.37 4.44 -27.85
C VAL A 142 -8.02 4.43 -27.11
N LEU A 143 -7.00 3.78 -27.66
CA LEU A 143 -5.63 3.80 -27.11
C LEU A 143 -5.05 5.22 -27.09
N VAL A 144 -5.14 5.94 -28.22
CA VAL A 144 -4.71 7.35 -28.30
C VAL A 144 -5.49 8.21 -27.32
N THR A 145 -6.80 8.00 -27.20
CA THR A 145 -7.66 8.69 -26.25
C THR A 145 -7.17 8.50 -24.82
N GLY A 146 -6.90 7.26 -24.40
CA GLY A 146 -6.38 6.97 -23.05
C GLY A 146 -5.03 7.63 -22.79
N MET A 147 -4.12 7.65 -23.78
CA MET A 147 -2.83 8.33 -23.63
C MET A 147 -2.96 9.85 -23.57
N VAL A 148 -3.88 10.45 -24.36
CA VAL A 148 -4.17 11.88 -24.29
C VAL A 148 -4.76 12.25 -22.93
N MET A 149 -5.71 11.45 -22.42
CA MET A 149 -6.27 11.62 -21.09
C MET A 149 -5.16 11.60 -20.03
N PHE A 150 -4.29 10.59 -20.05
CA PHE A 150 -3.16 10.50 -19.13
C PHE A 150 -2.24 11.73 -19.18
N VAL A 151 -1.88 12.21 -20.39
CA VAL A 151 -1.03 13.39 -20.55
C VAL A 151 -1.69 14.64 -19.98
N VAL A 152 -2.99 14.82 -20.19
CA VAL A 152 -3.75 15.95 -19.63
C VAL A 152 -3.86 15.82 -18.11
N GLN A 153 -4.16 14.63 -17.60
CA GLN A 153 -4.24 14.34 -16.16
C GLN A 153 -2.93 14.72 -15.45
N VAL A 154 -1.81 14.28 -16.00
CA VAL A 154 -0.48 14.57 -15.47
C VAL A 154 -0.17 16.06 -15.55
N SER A 155 -0.48 16.69 -16.69
CA SER A 155 -0.16 18.10 -16.94
C SER A 155 -0.96 19.05 -16.04
N VAL A 156 -2.24 18.77 -15.81
CA VAL A 156 -3.12 19.60 -14.99
C VAL A 156 -3.05 19.22 -13.51
N GLY A 157 -2.74 17.96 -13.19
CA GLY A 157 -2.61 17.46 -11.83
C GLY A 157 -1.15 17.43 -11.35
N PRO A 158 -0.49 16.26 -11.25
CA PRO A 158 0.83 16.10 -10.64
C PRO A 158 1.92 17.05 -11.12
N ALA A 159 2.02 17.35 -12.42
CA ALA A 159 3.12 18.16 -12.98
C ALA A 159 3.08 19.61 -12.49
N LEU A 160 1.89 20.16 -12.23
CA LEU A 160 1.73 21.49 -11.62
C LEU A 160 1.65 21.39 -10.09
N TYR A 161 0.93 20.39 -9.58
CA TYR A 161 0.69 20.22 -8.14
C TYR A 161 1.99 19.94 -7.36
N ILE A 162 2.84 19.02 -7.85
CA ILE A 162 4.04 18.59 -7.13
C ILE A 162 5.04 19.74 -6.94
N PRO A 163 5.40 20.53 -7.96
CA PRO A 163 6.32 21.65 -7.75
C PRO A 163 5.68 22.81 -6.98
N LEU A 164 4.43 23.15 -7.28
CA LEU A 164 3.80 24.36 -6.73
C LEU A 164 3.29 24.19 -5.30
N PHE A 165 2.82 23.00 -4.92
CA PHE A 165 2.32 22.69 -3.58
C PHE A 165 3.30 21.89 -2.73
N LEU A 166 3.93 20.85 -3.26
CA LEU A 166 4.85 20.00 -2.49
C LEU A 166 6.30 20.53 -2.49
N GLY A 167 6.61 21.55 -3.29
CA GLY A 167 7.91 22.22 -3.30
C GLY A 167 9.05 21.40 -3.92
N HIS A 168 8.70 20.34 -4.67
CA HIS A 168 9.70 19.57 -5.42
C HIS A 168 10.25 20.39 -6.60
N PRO A 169 11.54 20.19 -6.96
CA PRO A 169 12.11 20.92 -8.10
C PRO A 169 11.47 20.46 -9.42
N TRP A 170 11.26 21.39 -10.34
CA TRP A 170 10.73 21.11 -11.69
C TRP A 170 11.55 20.05 -12.45
N SER A 171 12.84 19.92 -12.15
CA SER A 171 13.72 18.89 -12.73
C SER A 171 13.36 17.46 -12.31
N ALA A 172 12.59 17.27 -11.23
CA ALA A 172 12.11 15.97 -10.81
C ALA A 172 10.87 15.50 -11.60
N VAL A 173 10.10 16.44 -12.19
CA VAL A 173 8.83 16.16 -12.87
C VAL A 173 8.97 15.13 -13.99
N PRO A 174 9.95 15.21 -14.93
CA PRO A 174 10.03 14.25 -16.03
C PRO A 174 10.17 12.80 -15.55
N ARG A 175 10.92 12.58 -14.46
CA ARG A 175 11.11 11.25 -13.89
C ARG A 175 9.80 10.73 -13.28
N ILE A 176 9.16 11.55 -12.45
CA ILE A 176 7.89 11.21 -11.79
C ILE A 176 6.81 10.88 -12.82
N VAL A 177 6.78 11.61 -13.93
CA VAL A 177 5.83 11.38 -15.02
C VAL A 177 6.16 10.15 -15.86
N ALA A 178 7.45 9.87 -16.07
CA ALA A 178 7.88 8.72 -16.88
C ALA A 178 7.68 7.38 -16.16
N ASP A 179 7.84 7.35 -14.83
CA ASP A 179 7.74 6.13 -14.01
C ASP A 179 6.44 5.31 -14.24
N PRO A 180 5.23 5.91 -14.24
CA PRO A 180 3.98 5.15 -14.45
C PRO A 180 3.68 4.77 -15.90
N VAL A 181 4.32 5.37 -16.90
CA VAL A 181 3.95 5.23 -18.33
C VAL A 181 3.83 3.76 -18.78
N PRO A 182 4.76 2.84 -18.49
CA PRO A 182 4.63 1.46 -18.95
C PRO A 182 3.40 0.75 -18.40
N ALA A 183 3.07 1.00 -17.12
CA ALA A 183 1.89 0.43 -16.49
C ALA A 183 0.61 1.03 -17.09
N THR A 184 0.59 2.36 -17.29
CA THR A 184 -0.53 3.06 -17.92
C THR A 184 -0.80 2.52 -19.33
N VAL A 185 0.23 2.28 -20.15
CA VAL A 185 0.04 1.73 -21.50
C VAL A 185 -0.66 0.36 -21.46
N VAL A 186 -0.26 -0.52 -20.53
CA VAL A 186 -0.89 -1.84 -20.36
C VAL A 186 -2.35 -1.70 -19.91
N MET A 187 -2.62 -0.84 -18.94
CA MET A 187 -3.95 -0.64 -18.38
C MET A 187 -4.91 0.05 -19.35
N VAL A 188 -4.45 1.08 -20.07
CA VAL A 188 -5.18 1.70 -21.19
C VAL A 188 -5.46 0.68 -22.29
N THR A 189 -4.54 -0.23 -22.59
CA THR A 189 -4.78 -1.32 -23.55
C THR A 189 -5.88 -2.26 -23.07
N LEU A 190 -5.86 -2.63 -21.79
CA LEU A 190 -6.91 -3.47 -21.20
C LEU A 190 -8.28 -2.76 -21.23
N ALA A 191 -8.32 -1.46 -20.95
CA ALA A 191 -9.53 -0.65 -21.07
C ALA A 191 -10.04 -0.59 -22.52
N ALA A 192 -9.16 -0.35 -23.50
CA ALA A 192 -9.51 -0.34 -24.91
C ALA A 192 -10.11 -1.68 -25.37
N VAL A 193 -9.47 -2.80 -25.02
CA VAL A 193 -9.99 -4.15 -25.28
C VAL A 193 -11.36 -4.34 -24.62
N THR A 194 -11.52 -3.88 -23.38
CA THR A 194 -12.79 -3.95 -22.65
C THR A 194 -13.90 -3.20 -23.39
N THR A 195 -13.63 -1.98 -23.87
CA THR A 195 -14.62 -1.20 -24.64
C THR A 195 -14.99 -1.86 -25.97
N ALA A 196 -14.04 -2.48 -26.67
CA ALA A 196 -14.31 -3.19 -27.92
C ALA A 196 -15.08 -4.50 -27.72
N LEU A 197 -14.92 -5.15 -26.56
CA LEU A 197 -15.68 -6.35 -26.19
C LEU A 197 -17.06 -6.03 -25.59
N TYR A 198 -17.33 -4.78 -25.23
CA TYR A 198 -18.61 -4.39 -24.62
C TYR A 198 -19.82 -4.60 -25.54
N PRO A 199 -19.81 -4.28 -26.86
CA PRO A 199 -20.98 -4.53 -27.71
C PRO A 199 -21.46 -6.00 -27.71
N PRO A 200 -20.57 -7.03 -27.85
CA PRO A 200 -21.02 -8.43 -27.80
C PRO A 200 -21.20 -9.00 -26.38
N LEU A 201 -20.48 -8.50 -25.37
CA LEU A 201 -20.49 -9.12 -24.03
C LEU A 201 -21.25 -8.30 -22.97
N GLY A 202 -21.57 -7.05 -23.25
CA GLY A 202 -22.18 -6.11 -22.30
C GLY A 202 -21.41 -6.02 -20.99
N ILE A 203 -22.15 -6.10 -19.87
CA ILE A 203 -21.59 -6.03 -18.51
C ILE A 203 -20.54 -7.11 -18.24
N LEU A 204 -20.58 -8.25 -18.94
CA LEU A 204 -19.57 -9.31 -18.76
C LEU A 204 -18.16 -8.83 -19.14
N ALA A 205 -18.01 -7.93 -20.13
CA ALA A 205 -16.72 -7.31 -20.45
C ALA A 205 -16.16 -6.53 -19.24
N LEU A 206 -17.01 -5.78 -18.53
CA LEU A 206 -16.62 -5.05 -17.33
C LEU A 206 -16.29 -5.99 -16.18
N ALA A 207 -17.01 -7.11 -16.05
CA ALA A 207 -16.71 -8.12 -15.04
C ALA A 207 -15.30 -8.73 -15.27
N MET A 208 -14.93 -8.98 -16.53
CA MET A 208 -13.58 -9.42 -16.89
C MET A 208 -12.53 -8.35 -16.59
N PHE A 209 -12.80 -7.08 -16.93
CA PHE A 209 -11.93 -5.97 -16.56
C PHE A 209 -11.73 -5.89 -15.04
N ALA A 210 -12.82 -5.93 -14.28
CA ALA A 210 -12.76 -5.90 -12.82
C ALA A 210 -11.95 -7.07 -12.26
N LEU A 211 -12.09 -8.28 -12.83
CA LEU A 211 -11.33 -9.46 -12.41
C LEU A 211 -9.81 -9.32 -12.65
N ILE A 212 -9.40 -8.63 -13.71
CA ILE A 212 -7.99 -8.52 -14.13
C ILE A 212 -7.32 -7.27 -13.55
N ALA A 213 -8.03 -6.14 -13.49
CA ALA A 213 -7.48 -4.86 -13.07
C ALA A 213 -7.81 -4.54 -11.59
N VAL A 214 -9.09 -4.60 -11.23
CA VAL A 214 -9.57 -4.10 -9.93
C VAL A 214 -9.38 -5.13 -8.81
N LEU A 215 -9.66 -6.40 -9.08
CA LEU A 215 -9.61 -7.48 -8.08
C LEU A 215 -8.18 -7.75 -7.59
N PRO A 216 -7.14 -7.85 -8.43
CA PRO A 216 -5.79 -8.12 -7.94
C PRO A 216 -5.26 -6.98 -7.07
N GLN A 217 -5.56 -5.73 -7.43
CA GLN A 217 -5.27 -4.55 -6.62
C GLN A 217 -5.98 -4.64 -5.25
N THR A 218 -7.30 -4.90 -5.28
CA THR A 218 -8.11 -5.05 -4.06
C THR A 218 -7.61 -6.20 -3.17
N ALA A 219 -7.30 -7.34 -3.77
CA ALA A 219 -6.80 -8.52 -3.08
C ALA A 219 -5.42 -8.27 -2.46
N LEU A 220 -4.53 -7.56 -3.17
CA LEU A 220 -3.21 -7.19 -2.65
C LEU A 220 -3.34 -6.25 -1.45
N MET A 221 -4.21 -5.23 -1.52
CA MET A 221 -4.47 -4.35 -0.37
C MET A 221 -5.07 -5.12 0.81
N LEU A 222 -6.10 -5.95 0.58
CA LEU A 222 -6.73 -6.76 1.64
C LEU A 222 -5.75 -7.76 2.26
N ALA A 223 -4.86 -8.37 1.46
CA ALA A 223 -3.82 -9.27 1.95
C ALA A 223 -2.70 -8.53 2.69
N ALA A 224 -2.46 -7.27 2.31
CA ALA A 224 -1.54 -6.38 2.99
C ALA A 224 -2.11 -5.77 4.26
N ARG A 225 -3.44 -5.78 4.41
CA ARG A 225 -4.09 -5.30 5.62
C ARG A 225 -3.52 -6.00 6.84
N THR A 226 -3.47 -5.17 7.82
CA THR A 226 -2.62 -5.31 8.95
C THR A 226 -3.50 -5.76 10.12
N ARG A 227 -3.22 -6.93 10.70
CA ARG A 227 -4.01 -7.46 11.82
C ARG A 227 -3.42 -6.99 13.15
N PRO A 228 -4.25 -6.68 14.17
CA PRO A 228 -3.74 -6.38 15.50
C PRO A 228 -2.93 -7.56 16.03
N VAL A 229 -1.76 -7.29 16.61
CA VAL A 229 -0.89 -8.35 17.16
C VAL A 229 -1.58 -9.08 18.31
N ALA A 230 -2.46 -8.41 19.07
CA ALA A 230 -3.29 -9.01 20.10
C ALA A 230 -4.16 -10.18 19.59
N ALA A 231 -4.44 -10.25 18.28
CA ALA A 231 -5.18 -11.36 17.68
C ALA A 231 -4.29 -12.51 17.19
N LEU A 232 -2.96 -12.37 17.26
CA LEU A 232 -2.01 -13.39 16.79
C LEU A 232 -1.70 -14.39 17.90
N GLU A 233 -1.61 -15.67 17.52
CA GLU A 233 -1.05 -16.71 18.39
C GLU A 233 0.42 -16.39 18.72
N PRO A 234 0.90 -16.64 19.96
CA PRO A 234 2.23 -16.21 20.41
C PRO A 234 3.39 -16.66 19.49
N LEU A 235 3.37 -17.90 18.98
CA LEU A 235 4.38 -18.39 18.04
C LEU A 235 4.41 -17.57 16.74
N VAL A 236 3.24 -17.20 16.23
CA VAL A 236 3.13 -16.42 14.99
C VAL A 236 3.69 -15.02 15.20
N ALA A 237 3.37 -14.39 16.34
CA ALA A 237 3.94 -13.09 16.71
C ALA A 237 5.46 -13.17 16.90
N THR A 238 5.98 -14.16 17.65
CA THR A 238 7.43 -14.36 17.86
C THR A 238 8.18 -14.54 16.54
N ARG A 239 7.68 -15.37 15.60
CA ARG A 239 8.30 -15.55 14.27
C ARG A 239 8.32 -14.27 13.45
N ARG A 240 7.27 -13.44 13.56
CA ARG A 240 7.17 -12.17 12.84
C ARG A 240 8.13 -11.14 13.40
N TYR A 241 8.20 -11.00 14.73
CA TYR A 241 9.15 -10.11 15.39
C TYR A 241 10.60 -10.55 15.13
N SER A 242 10.91 -11.84 15.23
CA SER A 242 12.28 -12.32 14.97
C SER A 242 12.69 -12.06 13.52
N HIS A 243 11.77 -12.23 12.56
CA HIS A 243 12.02 -11.90 11.16
C HIS A 243 12.25 -10.40 10.93
N ALA A 244 11.43 -9.54 11.54
CA ALA A 244 11.55 -8.08 11.41
C ALA A 244 12.88 -7.59 12.01
N LEU A 245 13.22 -8.05 13.21
CA LEU A 245 14.51 -7.76 13.86
C LEU A 245 15.69 -8.20 12.99
N ALA A 246 15.61 -9.38 12.39
CA ALA A 246 16.67 -9.88 11.52
C ALA A 246 16.87 -9.03 10.25
N LEU A 247 15.79 -8.50 9.67
CA LEU A 247 15.89 -7.55 8.55
C LEU A 247 16.61 -6.28 8.98
N HIS A 248 16.25 -5.72 10.14
CA HIS A 248 16.84 -4.48 10.63
C HIS A 248 18.30 -4.65 11.08
N LEU A 249 18.65 -5.82 11.61
CA LEU A 249 20.02 -6.19 11.98
C LEU A 249 20.89 -6.59 10.77
N GLY A 250 20.35 -6.57 9.54
CA GLY A 250 21.10 -6.83 8.32
C GLY A 250 21.43 -8.31 8.05
N LEU A 251 20.72 -9.24 8.68
CA LEU A 251 20.93 -10.68 8.43
C LEU A 251 20.53 -11.03 7.00
N ASP A 252 21.28 -11.91 6.35
CA ASP A 252 21.02 -12.34 4.97
C ASP A 252 19.88 -13.37 4.85
N ARG A 253 19.61 -13.87 3.63
CA ARG A 253 18.52 -14.84 3.40
C ARG A 253 18.78 -16.21 4.02
N ALA A 254 20.03 -16.66 4.14
CA ALA A 254 20.38 -17.94 4.76
C ALA A 254 20.25 -17.84 6.29
N GLU A 255 20.75 -16.76 6.88
CA GLU A 255 20.67 -16.46 8.32
C GLU A 255 19.22 -16.31 8.77
N ARG A 256 18.37 -15.61 8.00
CA ARG A 256 16.94 -15.49 8.31
C ARG A 256 16.19 -16.82 8.26
N ARG A 257 16.58 -17.74 7.34
CA ARG A 257 16.00 -19.11 7.31
C ARG A 257 16.43 -19.92 8.52
N HIS A 258 17.70 -19.80 8.92
CA HIS A 258 18.23 -20.45 10.11
C HIS A 258 17.53 -19.94 11.38
N LEU A 259 17.39 -18.62 11.54
CA LEU A 259 16.67 -17.99 12.64
C LEU A 259 15.21 -18.46 12.76
N ALA A 260 14.52 -18.64 11.63
CA ALA A 260 13.16 -19.18 11.64
C ALA A 260 13.13 -20.57 12.28
N ARG A 261 14.07 -21.45 11.94
CA ARG A 261 14.20 -22.79 12.57
C ARG A 261 14.53 -22.69 14.06
N VAL A 262 15.43 -21.80 14.46
CA VAL A 262 15.77 -21.55 15.88
C VAL A 262 14.51 -21.10 16.66
N THR A 263 13.72 -20.20 16.08
CA THR A 263 12.47 -19.70 16.70
C THR A 263 11.47 -20.83 16.93
N GLU A 264 11.29 -21.71 15.96
CA GLU A 264 10.37 -22.86 16.05
C GLU A 264 10.79 -23.84 17.16
N LEU A 265 12.08 -24.19 17.19
CA LEU A 265 12.63 -25.10 18.20
C LEU A 265 12.57 -24.50 19.60
N ALA A 266 12.85 -23.20 19.75
CA ALA A 266 12.80 -22.51 21.03
C ALA A 266 11.37 -22.45 21.59
N PHE A 267 10.39 -22.14 20.73
CA PHE A 267 8.99 -22.10 21.16
C PHE A 267 8.45 -23.49 21.52
N ALA A 268 8.81 -24.53 20.75
CA ALA A 268 8.45 -25.91 21.07
C ALA A 268 8.95 -26.35 22.46
N ARG A 269 10.12 -25.84 22.89
CA ARG A 269 10.70 -26.11 24.22
C ARG A 269 10.01 -25.35 25.34
N ARG A 270 9.46 -24.16 25.07
CA ARG A 270 8.82 -23.30 26.08
C ARG A 270 7.53 -23.94 26.65
N ALA A 271 6.83 -24.76 25.87
CA ALA A 271 5.66 -25.51 26.34
C ALA A 271 5.96 -26.49 27.49
N GLU A 272 7.25 -26.79 27.74
CA GLU A 272 7.71 -27.76 28.74
C GLU A 272 8.58 -27.11 29.84
N ALA A 273 8.63 -25.77 29.91
CA ALA A 273 9.50 -24.99 30.80
C ALA A 273 9.07 -25.04 32.28
N GLY A 274 9.19 -26.22 32.86
CA GLY A 274 9.21 -26.51 34.29
C GLY A 274 10.16 -27.66 34.63
N ASP A 275 10.57 -28.46 33.64
CA ASP A 275 11.49 -29.58 33.80
C ASP A 275 12.83 -29.35 33.04
N PRO A 276 13.92 -29.02 33.75
CA PRO A 276 15.27 -28.92 33.17
C PRO A 276 15.73 -30.20 32.45
N ILE A 277 15.24 -31.38 32.84
CA ILE A 277 15.60 -32.66 32.23
C ILE A 277 14.92 -32.81 30.88
N ALA A 278 13.64 -32.47 30.76
CA ALA A 278 12.93 -32.43 29.48
C ALA A 278 13.64 -31.49 28.48
N TYR A 279 14.04 -30.30 28.94
CA TYR A 279 14.79 -29.34 28.13
C TYR A 279 16.12 -29.90 27.58
N ALA A 280 16.91 -30.53 28.45
CA ALA A 280 18.16 -31.18 28.06
C ALA A 280 17.92 -32.31 27.06
N ARG A 281 16.89 -33.14 27.28
CA ARG A 281 16.52 -34.25 26.38
C ARG A 281 16.12 -33.76 24.98
N GLN A 282 15.38 -32.66 24.89
CA GLN A 282 15.02 -32.09 23.58
C GLN A 282 16.22 -31.52 22.83
N THR A 283 17.17 -30.92 23.54
CA THR A 283 18.41 -30.40 22.95
C THR A 283 19.30 -31.53 22.42
N LEU A 284 19.36 -32.66 23.13
CA LEU A 284 20.15 -33.83 22.72
C LEU A 284 19.54 -34.61 21.54
N ARG A 285 18.23 -34.50 21.29
CA ARG A 285 17.55 -35.20 20.18
C ARG A 285 17.89 -34.65 18.80
N ASP A 286 18.21 -33.36 18.71
CA ASP A 286 18.62 -32.71 17.48
C ASP A 286 20.00 -32.04 17.69
N PRO A 287 21.10 -32.62 17.18
CA PRO A 287 22.44 -32.05 17.33
C PRO A 287 22.70 -30.88 16.38
N SER A 288 21.69 -30.39 15.65
CA SER A 288 21.86 -29.25 14.74
C SER A 288 22.25 -27.98 15.49
N ARG A 289 22.99 -27.11 14.80
CA ARG A 289 23.30 -25.75 15.27
C ARG A 289 22.01 -25.00 15.69
N ALA A 290 20.92 -25.17 14.95
CA ALA A 290 19.66 -24.48 15.25
C ALA A 290 19.05 -24.95 16.59
N SER A 291 19.11 -26.24 16.86
CA SER A 291 18.70 -26.82 18.13
C SER A 291 19.58 -26.36 19.28
N TRP A 292 20.89 -26.32 19.09
CA TRP A 292 21.79 -25.80 20.11
C TRP A 292 21.50 -24.32 20.42
N GLU A 293 21.36 -23.46 19.41
CA GLU A 293 21.03 -22.04 19.61
C GLU A 293 19.64 -21.83 20.23
N ALA A 294 18.64 -22.62 19.85
CA ALA A 294 17.33 -22.62 20.50
C ALA A 294 17.42 -22.98 21.99
N GLY A 295 18.41 -23.81 22.35
CA GLY A 295 18.74 -24.20 23.72
C GLY A 295 19.37 -23.09 24.57
N HIS A 296 19.66 -21.93 23.99
CA HIS A 296 20.30 -20.81 24.67
C HIS A 296 19.48 -19.52 24.59
N VAL A 297 18.18 -19.61 24.24
CA VAL A 297 17.26 -18.44 24.25
C VAL A 297 17.03 -17.90 25.66
N GLY A 298 17.18 -18.75 26.69
CA GLY A 298 17.08 -18.35 28.10
C GLY A 298 18.33 -17.66 28.67
N GLU A 299 19.41 -17.57 27.90
CA GLU A 299 20.63 -16.89 28.32
C GLU A 299 20.39 -15.38 28.42
N TRP A 300 20.96 -14.75 29.44
CA TRP A 300 20.85 -13.30 29.63
C TRP A 300 22.12 -12.61 29.14
N TRP A 301 21.99 -11.39 28.64
CA TRP A 301 23.14 -10.60 28.18
C TRP A 301 24.25 -10.48 29.23
N ASN A 302 23.89 -10.31 30.50
CA ASN A 302 24.82 -10.22 31.62
C ASN A 302 25.28 -11.57 32.19
N GLY A 303 24.84 -12.71 31.63
CA GLY A 303 25.16 -14.07 32.08
C GLY A 303 24.38 -14.58 33.28
N GLY A 304 23.35 -13.85 33.75
CA GLY A 304 22.47 -14.31 34.83
C GLY A 304 21.39 -15.31 34.39
N GLY A 305 21.29 -15.59 33.09
CA GLY A 305 20.37 -16.54 32.50
C GLY A 305 20.97 -17.95 32.43
N GLY A 306 20.25 -18.85 31.74
CA GLY A 306 20.66 -20.24 31.63
C GLY A 306 20.29 -20.87 30.29
N PRO A 307 20.78 -22.09 30.02
CA PRO A 307 21.35 -23.03 31.00
C PRO A 307 22.86 -22.93 31.28
N ALA A 308 23.64 -22.25 30.44
CA ALA A 308 25.10 -22.23 30.49
C ALA A 308 25.71 -20.92 31.04
N GLY A 309 24.90 -19.88 31.27
CA GLY A 309 25.37 -18.60 31.81
C GLY A 309 26.24 -17.82 30.81
N LEU A 310 25.91 -17.93 29.51
CA LEU A 310 26.65 -17.27 28.44
C LEU A 310 26.50 -15.75 28.55
N ARG A 311 27.59 -15.02 28.27
CA ARG A 311 27.65 -13.56 28.42
C ARG A 311 27.83 -12.84 27.10
N GLY A 312 27.08 -11.77 26.91
CA GLY A 312 27.26 -10.84 25.81
C GLY A 312 27.19 -11.52 24.43
N ALA A 313 28.17 -11.23 23.59
CA ALA A 313 28.27 -11.76 22.23
C ALA A 313 28.58 -13.26 22.15
N VAL A 314 28.93 -13.91 23.28
CA VAL A 314 29.09 -15.38 23.33
C VAL A 314 27.75 -16.07 23.13
N THR A 315 26.65 -15.44 23.56
CA THR A 315 25.30 -15.93 23.28
C THR A 315 25.00 -15.77 21.79
N PRO A 316 24.53 -16.83 21.11
CA PRO A 316 24.30 -16.78 19.67
C PRO A 316 23.33 -15.67 19.29
N ILE A 317 23.61 -14.98 18.17
CA ILE A 317 22.76 -13.88 17.71
C ILE A 317 21.30 -14.32 17.50
N ALA A 318 21.07 -15.54 17.00
CA ALA A 318 19.73 -16.06 16.83
C ALA A 318 19.01 -16.20 18.18
N SER A 319 19.69 -16.70 19.21
CA SER A 319 19.15 -16.82 20.56
C SER A 319 18.79 -15.46 21.14
N ARG A 320 19.67 -14.46 20.97
CA ARG A 320 19.44 -13.07 21.41
C ARG A 320 18.25 -12.43 20.71
N ILE A 321 18.09 -12.64 19.39
CA ILE A 321 16.94 -12.14 18.62
C ILE A 321 15.65 -12.82 19.09
N VAL A 322 15.65 -14.14 19.25
CA VAL A 322 14.46 -14.87 19.70
C VAL A 322 14.08 -14.47 21.12
N ALA A 323 15.02 -14.27 22.04
CA ALA A 323 14.72 -13.85 23.41
C ALA A 323 13.93 -12.52 23.47
N VAL A 324 14.34 -11.54 22.68
CA VAL A 324 13.62 -10.25 22.55
C VAL A 324 12.27 -10.47 21.87
N ALA A 325 12.24 -11.12 20.70
CA ALA A 325 11.01 -11.35 19.94
C ALA A 325 9.94 -12.11 20.73
N ASP A 326 10.36 -13.06 21.56
CA ASP A 326 9.49 -13.96 22.31
C ASP A 326 8.98 -13.32 23.61
N THR A 327 9.75 -12.41 24.20
CA THR A 327 9.26 -11.55 25.29
C THR A 327 8.32 -10.49 24.75
N TRP A 328 8.67 -9.87 23.61
CA TRP A 328 7.82 -8.89 22.95
C TRP A 328 6.45 -9.49 22.60
N SER A 329 6.45 -10.67 21.99
CA SER A 329 5.25 -11.47 21.71
C SER A 329 4.45 -11.77 22.98
N ALA A 330 5.10 -12.21 24.06
CA ALA A 330 4.40 -12.50 25.32
C ALA A 330 3.72 -11.26 25.92
N LEU A 331 4.21 -10.05 25.64
CA LEU A 331 3.62 -8.79 26.11
C LEU A 331 2.47 -8.31 25.21
N THR A 332 2.55 -8.50 23.90
CA THR A 332 1.63 -7.86 22.93
C THR A 332 0.64 -8.82 22.24
N ALA A 333 0.92 -10.13 22.22
CA ALA A 333 0.12 -11.13 21.52
C ALA A 333 -0.99 -11.73 22.40
N LYS A 334 -1.86 -12.52 21.76
CA LYS A 334 -3.02 -13.16 22.39
C LYS A 334 -2.62 -13.99 23.60
N GLY A 335 -3.34 -13.82 24.71
CA GLY A 335 -3.11 -14.58 25.96
C GLY A 335 -2.00 -14.02 26.84
N GLY A 336 -1.39 -12.89 26.45
CA GLY A 336 -0.56 -12.05 27.31
C GLY A 336 -1.35 -10.89 27.93
N PRO A 337 -0.65 -9.86 28.43
CA PRO A 337 -1.26 -8.62 28.91
C PRO A 337 -1.76 -7.70 27.76
N GLU A 338 -1.49 -8.05 26.50
CA GLU A 338 -1.94 -7.33 25.30
C GLU A 338 -1.53 -5.85 25.30
N LEU A 339 -0.32 -5.57 25.78
CA LEU A 339 0.25 -4.23 25.87
C LEU A 339 0.38 -3.57 24.48
N SER A 340 0.41 -2.23 24.49
CA SER A 340 0.84 -1.47 23.32
C SER A 340 2.31 -1.76 23.02
N HIS A 341 2.76 -1.51 21.78
CA HIS A 341 4.18 -1.72 21.48
C HIS A 341 5.07 -0.70 22.18
N ALA A 342 4.57 0.51 22.47
CA ALA A 342 5.30 1.49 23.25
C ALA A 342 5.58 0.97 24.67
N ASP A 343 4.56 0.45 25.35
CA ASP A 343 4.71 -0.10 26.70
C ASP A 343 5.60 -1.35 26.70
N ALA A 344 5.42 -2.24 25.71
CA ALA A 344 6.27 -3.41 25.56
C ALA A 344 7.74 -3.05 25.29
N LEU A 345 8.01 -2.00 24.52
CA LEU A 345 9.37 -1.51 24.27
C LEU A 345 9.99 -0.90 25.53
N VAL A 346 9.22 -0.21 26.38
CA VAL A 346 9.69 0.25 27.69
C VAL A 346 10.12 -0.93 28.56
N GLU A 347 9.33 -2.01 28.61
CA GLU A 347 9.69 -3.23 29.34
C GLU A 347 10.98 -3.89 28.79
N LEU A 348 11.12 -3.95 27.46
CA LEU A 348 12.33 -4.48 26.83
C LEU A 348 13.57 -3.61 27.11
N GLU A 349 13.40 -2.29 27.10
CA GLU A 349 14.46 -1.31 27.37
C GLU A 349 14.94 -1.38 28.82
N ASN A 350 14.01 -1.49 29.78
CA ASN A 350 14.33 -1.67 31.20
C ASN A 350 15.20 -2.92 31.45
N ALA A 351 15.08 -3.93 30.57
CA ALA A 351 15.84 -5.17 30.63
C ALA A 351 17.03 -5.22 29.66
N ALA A 352 17.32 -4.13 28.94
CA ALA A 352 18.46 -4.03 28.04
C ALA A 352 19.78 -3.99 28.84
N GLY A 353 20.81 -4.69 28.34
CA GLY A 353 22.11 -4.77 29.00
C GLY A 353 22.14 -5.71 30.22
N THR A 354 20.98 -6.17 30.69
CA THR A 354 20.87 -7.21 31.73
C THR A 354 20.38 -8.51 31.10
N ARG A 355 19.11 -8.58 30.73
CA ARG A 355 18.49 -9.75 30.09
C ARG A 355 18.71 -9.74 28.59
N PHE A 356 18.51 -8.60 27.94
CA PHE A 356 18.51 -8.49 26.48
C PHE A 356 19.76 -7.78 25.94
N ASP A 357 20.16 -8.17 24.73
CA ASP A 357 21.17 -7.45 23.97
C ASP A 357 20.65 -6.05 23.59
N PRO A 358 21.30 -4.96 24.03
CA PRO A 358 20.87 -3.59 23.70
C PRO A 358 20.73 -3.33 22.20
N ARG A 359 21.56 -3.97 21.36
CA ARG A 359 21.49 -3.79 19.90
C ARG A 359 20.22 -4.37 19.31
N VAL A 360 19.73 -5.47 19.88
CA VAL A 360 18.49 -6.13 19.44
C VAL A 360 17.27 -5.33 19.91
N VAL A 361 17.31 -4.79 21.14
CA VAL A 361 16.25 -3.90 21.65
C VAL A 361 16.17 -2.62 20.80
N GLN A 362 17.31 -2.02 20.44
CA GLN A 362 17.35 -0.86 19.53
C GLN A 362 16.73 -1.19 18.16
N ALA A 363 16.97 -2.40 17.63
CA ALA A 363 16.33 -2.84 16.40
C ALA A 363 14.80 -2.97 16.54
N ALA A 364 14.30 -3.32 17.74
CA ALA A 364 12.86 -3.37 18.00
C ALA A 364 12.22 -1.98 17.89
N TYR A 365 12.86 -0.94 18.45
CA TYR A 365 12.42 0.45 18.29
C TYR A 365 12.34 0.87 16.82
N ALA A 366 13.34 0.51 16.02
CA ALA A 366 13.35 0.85 14.60
C ALA A 366 12.26 0.12 13.80
N VAL A 367 11.99 -1.15 14.13
CA VAL A 367 10.86 -1.90 13.55
C VAL A 367 9.53 -1.19 13.83
N VAL A 368 9.31 -0.70 15.05
CA VAL A 368 8.09 0.06 15.40
C VAL A 368 8.02 1.39 14.67
N ALA A 369 9.14 2.12 14.58
CA ALA A 369 9.20 3.40 13.87
C ALA A 369 8.90 3.26 12.37
N GLU A 370 9.34 2.19 11.73
CA GLU A 370 9.03 1.90 10.31
C GLU A 370 7.56 1.57 10.06
N GLU A 371 6.85 1.02 11.04
CA GLU A 371 5.43 0.64 10.93
C GLU A 371 4.47 1.80 11.29
N CYS A 372 4.94 2.82 12.03
CA CYS A 372 4.16 4.02 12.38
C CYS A 372 4.11 5.06 11.24
N VAL A 373 3.68 4.67 10.04
CA VAL A 373 3.73 5.53 8.84
C VAL A 373 2.61 6.59 8.79
N SER A 374 1.56 6.49 9.63
CA SER A 374 0.43 7.43 9.63
C SER A 374 0.36 8.35 10.87
N PRO A 375 0.37 9.69 10.71
CA PRO A 375 0.24 10.65 11.81
C PRO A 375 -1.19 10.79 12.37
N SER A 376 -2.19 10.16 11.76
CA SER A 376 -3.60 10.24 12.19
C SER A 376 -4.09 9.03 12.99
N GLU A 377 -3.27 7.99 13.20
CA GLU A 377 -3.66 6.85 14.03
C GLU A 377 -3.39 7.12 15.53
N PRO A 378 -4.39 6.96 16.41
CA PRO A 378 -4.20 7.11 17.85
C PRO A 378 -3.39 5.92 18.42
N ALA A 379 -2.07 6.08 18.53
CA ALA A 379 -1.10 5.27 19.29
C ALA A 379 -0.93 3.76 18.92
N PRO A 380 0.24 3.15 19.18
CA PRO A 380 0.94 2.35 18.19
C PRO A 380 0.66 0.85 18.33
N VAL A 381 -0.12 0.31 17.41
CA VAL A 381 -0.06 -1.13 17.12
C VAL A 381 0.69 -1.29 15.80
N PRO A 382 2.02 -1.46 15.78
CA PRO A 382 2.76 -2.01 14.67
C PRO A 382 2.06 -3.26 14.20
N ARG A 383 1.49 -3.16 13.01
CA ARG A 383 0.66 -4.22 12.53
C ARG A 383 1.51 -5.07 11.60
N LEU A 384 2.01 -6.18 12.12
CA LEU A 384 2.86 -7.07 11.34
C LEU A 384 2.11 -7.57 10.09
N HIS A 385 2.62 -7.19 8.92
CA HIS A 385 2.01 -7.53 7.64
C HIS A 385 2.01 -9.05 7.43
N ALA A 386 0.95 -9.59 6.83
CA ALA A 386 0.88 -11.03 6.53
C ALA A 386 1.81 -11.44 5.37
N LEU A 387 2.07 -10.52 4.45
CA LEU A 387 2.88 -10.76 3.26
C LEU A 387 4.37 -10.54 3.54
N ARG A 388 5.22 -11.46 3.05
CA ARG A 388 6.69 -11.30 3.00
C ARG A 388 7.08 -10.33 1.88
N VAL A 389 6.64 -9.08 1.99
CA VAL A 389 6.95 -8.04 1.01
C VAL A 389 8.16 -7.20 1.44
N PRO A 390 8.97 -6.68 0.48
CA PRO A 390 10.08 -5.78 0.78
C PRO A 390 9.64 -4.56 1.60
N ALA A 391 10.54 -4.01 2.43
CA ALA A 391 10.24 -2.85 3.29
C ALA A 391 9.65 -1.62 2.55
N PRO A 392 10.05 -1.29 1.30
CA PRO A 392 9.39 -0.22 0.55
C PRO A 392 7.91 -0.50 0.27
N LEU A 393 7.58 -1.75 -0.08
CA LEU A 393 6.21 -2.15 -0.39
C LEU A 393 5.35 -2.26 0.88
N ARG A 394 5.93 -2.68 2.02
CA ARG A 394 5.22 -2.60 3.33
C ARG A 394 4.84 -1.17 3.67
N ARG A 395 5.78 -0.23 3.58
CA ARG A 395 5.52 1.19 3.87
C ARG A 395 4.43 1.78 2.97
N ALA A 396 4.47 1.43 1.68
CA ALA A 396 3.43 1.75 0.71
C ALA A 396 2.04 1.24 1.14
N LEU A 397 1.96 -0.02 1.56
CA LEU A 397 0.71 -0.67 1.97
C LEU A 397 0.22 -0.25 3.37
N ALA A 398 1.11 0.23 4.25
CA ALA A 398 0.79 0.76 5.57
C ALA A 398 0.36 2.23 5.57
N ALA A 399 0.61 2.96 4.47
CA ALA A 399 0.28 4.37 4.30
C ALA A 399 -1.09 4.63 3.63
N GLY A 400 -1.79 3.56 3.24
CA GLY A 400 -3.19 3.57 2.80
C GLY A 400 -4.10 3.06 3.89
#